data_AF-A0A8J5B9J1-F1
#
_entry.id   AF-A0A8J5B9J1-F1
#
_cell.length_a   1.000
_cell.length_b   1.000
_cell.length_c   1.000
_cell.angle_alpha   90.00
_cell.angle_beta   90.00
_cell.angle_gamma   90.00
#
_symmetry.space_group_name_H-M   'P 1'
#
loop_
_entity.id
_entity.type
_entity.pdbx_description
1 polymer ?
#
loop_
_entity_poly.entity_id
_entity_poly.type
_entity_poly.pdbx_seq_one_letter_code
_entity_poly.pdbx_strand_id
1 'polypeptide(L)'
;MAIIATAFAETVKFSGSKQELQKRTLALYRQFLRGAPTFADLYEVQFSIPTIRTKIRQEFERHRFVDDLSIQNVLYAKGHMEYQECINFWKQQAQFLKYFPEEDDVQGRHQPANFVDKFLQVSRNGSDWPKVRNGPNELIQLLEANDRRSERTQLAVKMEDEDLRWNKRHR
;
A
#
# COMPACT_ATOMS: atom_id res chain seq x y z
N MET A 1 6.25 19.62 -38.05
CA MET A 1 6.73 18.26 -37.73
C MET A 1 5.69 17.58 -36.85
N ALA A 2 5.31 16.34 -37.17
CA ALA A 2 4.40 15.56 -36.34
C ALA A 2 5.21 14.71 -35.34
N ILE A 3 4.73 14.60 -34.10
CA ILE A 3 5.36 13.77 -33.06
C ILE A 3 4.86 12.33 -33.26
N ILE A 4 5.77 11.40 -33.55
CA ILE A 4 5.46 9.97 -33.73
C ILE A 4 5.47 9.22 -32.39
N ALA A 5 4.69 8.14 -32.30
CA ALA A 5 4.61 7.32 -31.10
C ALA A 5 5.85 6.42 -30.92
N THR A 6 6.13 6.04 -29.68
CA THR A 6 7.22 5.14 -29.32
C THR A 6 6.91 3.68 -29.65
N ALA A 7 7.92 2.82 -29.60
CA ALA A 7 7.73 1.38 -29.74
C ALA A 7 6.73 0.84 -28.70
N PHE A 8 5.86 -0.06 -29.16
CA PHE A 8 4.78 -0.67 -28.37
C PHE A 8 3.78 0.33 -27.77
N ALA A 9 3.67 1.56 -28.30
CA ALA A 9 2.66 2.51 -27.84
C ALA A 9 1.25 2.06 -28.22
N GLU A 10 0.33 2.16 -27.25
CA GLU A 10 -1.10 1.99 -27.48
C GLU A 10 -1.80 3.31 -27.17
N THR A 11 -2.61 3.80 -28.12
CA THR A 11 -3.47 4.95 -27.87
C THR A 11 -4.46 4.61 -26.76
N VAL A 12 -4.49 5.44 -25.71
CA VAL A 12 -5.40 5.23 -24.58
C VAL A 12 -6.85 5.26 -25.07
N LYS A 13 -7.53 4.11 -24.97
CA LYS A 13 -8.96 3.98 -25.21
C LYS A 13 -9.64 3.31 -24.01
N PHE A 14 -10.78 3.84 -23.61
CA PHE A 14 -11.61 3.26 -22.55
C PHE A 14 -12.59 2.29 -23.19
N SER A 15 -12.58 1.05 -22.74
CA SER A 15 -13.54 0.03 -23.18
C SER A 15 -14.90 0.32 -22.57
N GLY A 16 -15.95 0.33 -23.40
CA GLY A 16 -17.34 0.53 -22.98
C GLY A 16 -18.01 -0.72 -22.43
N SER A 17 -17.33 -1.87 -22.48
CA SER A 17 -17.84 -3.18 -22.06
C SER A 17 -16.74 -4.00 -21.39
N LYS A 18 -17.11 -4.75 -20.34
CA LYS A 18 -16.21 -5.67 -19.63
C LYS A 18 -15.66 -6.76 -20.54
N GLN A 19 -16.44 -7.23 -21.51
CA GLN A 19 -16.04 -8.26 -22.47
C GLN A 19 -14.94 -7.77 -23.42
N GLU A 20 -15.00 -6.51 -23.86
CA GLU A 20 -13.92 -5.92 -24.66
C GLU A 20 -12.65 -5.80 -23.81
N LEU A 21 -12.78 -5.29 -22.59
CA LEU A 21 -11.64 -5.09 -21.70
C LEU A 21 -10.98 -6.42 -21.32
N GLN A 22 -11.76 -7.47 -21.08
CA GLN A 22 -11.25 -8.81 -20.81
C GLN A 22 -10.35 -9.32 -21.94
N LYS A 23 -10.74 -9.12 -23.20
CA LYS A 23 -9.92 -9.51 -24.37
C LYS A 23 -8.60 -8.74 -24.40
N ARG A 24 -8.64 -7.45 -24.09
CA ARG A 24 -7.44 -6.59 -24.03
C ARG A 24 -6.51 -7.00 -22.89
N THR A 25 -7.04 -7.19 -21.68
CA THR A 25 -6.27 -7.67 -20.53
C THR A 25 -5.62 -9.03 -20.81
N LEU A 26 -6.33 -9.97 -21.45
CA LEU A 26 -5.75 -11.25 -21.86
C LEU A 26 -4.66 -11.10 -22.93
N ALA A 27 -4.79 -10.14 -23.84
CA ALA A 27 -3.75 -9.84 -24.84
C ALA A 27 -2.50 -9.27 -24.16
N LEU A 28 -2.67 -8.31 -23.24
CA LEU A 28 -1.59 -7.73 -22.44
C LEU A 28 -0.89 -8.80 -21.60
N TYR A 29 -1.64 -9.67 -20.92
CA TYR A 29 -1.08 -10.79 -20.16
C TYR A 29 -0.22 -11.72 -21.05
N ARG A 30 -0.68 -12.03 -22.27
CA ARG A 30 0.10 -12.83 -23.23
C ARG A 30 1.37 -12.10 -23.69
N GLN A 31 1.33 -10.78 -23.86
CA GLN A 31 2.51 -9.98 -24.21
C GLN A 31 3.55 -10.05 -23.09
N PHE A 32 3.15 -9.86 -21.84
CA PHE A 32 4.01 -10.01 -20.67
C PHE A 32 4.66 -11.41 -20.58
N LEU A 33 3.88 -12.48 -20.77
CA LEU A 33 4.41 -13.86 -20.74
C LEU A 33 5.44 -14.13 -21.84
N ARG A 34 5.27 -13.52 -23.02
CA ARG A 34 6.19 -13.62 -24.16
C ARG A 34 7.43 -12.74 -23.96
N GLY A 35 7.28 -11.58 -23.32
CA GLY A 35 8.37 -10.65 -23.00
C GLY A 35 9.21 -11.08 -21.78
N ALA A 36 8.75 -12.04 -20.97
CA ALA A 36 9.46 -12.49 -19.78
C ALA A 36 10.93 -12.90 -20.00
N PRO A 37 11.32 -13.64 -21.07
CA PRO A 37 12.73 -13.91 -21.36
C PRO A 37 13.51 -12.62 -21.66
N THR A 38 12.94 -11.71 -22.43
CA THR A 38 13.55 -10.41 -22.72
C THR A 38 13.77 -9.57 -21.47
N PHE A 39 12.86 -9.62 -20.50
CA PHE A 39 13.07 -8.95 -19.21
C PHE A 39 14.22 -9.58 -18.41
N ALA A 40 14.34 -10.91 -18.41
CA ALA A 40 15.44 -11.59 -17.73
C ALA A 40 16.80 -11.17 -18.31
N ASP A 41 16.89 -11.09 -19.64
CA ASP A 41 18.10 -10.69 -20.35
C ASP A 41 18.43 -9.20 -20.16
N LEU A 42 17.44 -8.31 -20.30
CA LEU A 42 17.63 -6.86 -20.19
C LEU A 42 18.04 -6.41 -18.78
N TYR A 43 17.45 -7.03 -17.75
CA TYR A 43 17.65 -6.62 -16.35
C TYR A 43 18.64 -7.50 -15.58
N GLU A 44 19.37 -8.39 -16.28
CA GLU A 44 20.40 -9.28 -15.70
C GLU A 44 19.93 -9.94 -14.40
N VAL A 45 18.75 -10.57 -14.49
CA VAL A 45 18.01 -11.01 -13.32
C VAL A 45 18.53 -12.37 -12.84
N GLN A 46 18.78 -12.50 -11.53
CA GLN A 46 19.34 -13.74 -10.94
C GLN A 46 18.36 -14.92 -10.81
N PHE A 47 17.06 -14.68 -11.01
CA PHE A 47 16.02 -15.71 -10.89
C PHE A 47 15.47 -16.19 -12.24
N SER A 48 14.81 -17.34 -12.20
CA SER A 48 14.35 -18.06 -13.40
C SER A 48 13.21 -17.35 -14.15
N ILE A 49 13.11 -17.56 -15.47
CA ILE A 49 11.98 -17.06 -16.29
C ILE A 49 10.61 -17.51 -15.75
N PRO A 50 10.42 -18.77 -15.27
CA PRO A 50 9.21 -19.17 -14.58
C PRO A 50 8.87 -18.31 -13.35
N THR A 51 9.85 -17.86 -12.58
CA THR A 51 9.65 -16.96 -11.43
C THR A 51 9.05 -15.63 -11.89
N ILE A 52 9.61 -15.04 -12.95
CA ILE A 52 9.09 -13.81 -13.56
C ILE A 52 7.64 -14.00 -14.02
N ARG A 53 7.33 -15.08 -14.75
CA ARG A 53 5.96 -15.39 -15.19
C ARG A 53 5.00 -15.59 -14.03
N THR A 54 5.47 -16.18 -12.94
CA THR A 54 4.68 -16.37 -11.72
C THR A 54 4.36 -15.03 -11.07
N LYS A 55 5.32 -14.10 -10.99
CA LYS A 55 5.06 -12.73 -10.51
C LYS A 55 4.09 -11.97 -11.40
N ILE A 56 4.24 -12.04 -12.73
CA ILE A 56 3.28 -11.47 -13.67
C ILE A 56 1.87 -12.00 -13.36
N ARG A 57 1.71 -13.32 -13.16
CA ARG A 57 0.40 -13.89 -12.79
C ARG A 57 -0.12 -13.34 -11.45
N GLN A 58 0.73 -13.25 -10.43
CA GLN A 58 0.35 -12.71 -9.12
C GLN A 58 -0.17 -11.26 -9.22
N GLU A 59 0.49 -10.42 -10.01
CA GLU A 59 0.07 -9.03 -10.23
C GLU A 59 -1.28 -8.93 -10.96
N PHE A 60 -1.52 -9.76 -11.97
CA PHE A 60 -2.82 -9.81 -12.65
C PHE A 60 -3.94 -10.35 -11.73
N GLU A 61 -3.65 -11.35 -10.90
CA GLU A 61 -4.62 -11.91 -9.96
C GLU A 61 -4.94 -10.94 -8.80
N ARG A 62 -4.00 -10.08 -8.40
CA ARG A 62 -4.23 -9.03 -7.37
C ARG A 62 -5.47 -8.17 -7.70
N HIS A 63 -5.74 -7.94 -8.97
CA HIS A 63 -6.85 -7.09 -9.43
C HIS A 63 -8.02 -7.87 -10.03
N ARG A 64 -8.08 -9.20 -9.87
CA ARG A 64 -9.09 -10.06 -10.50
C ARG A 64 -10.52 -9.74 -10.10
N PHE A 65 -10.74 -9.33 -8.84
CA PHE A 65 -12.06 -9.13 -8.26
C PHE A 65 -12.55 -7.68 -8.34
N VAL A 66 -11.88 -6.81 -9.10
CA VAL A 66 -12.34 -5.44 -9.32
C VAL A 66 -13.52 -5.48 -10.28
N ASP A 67 -14.70 -4.99 -9.87
CA ASP A 67 -15.90 -5.04 -10.70
C ASP A 67 -16.17 -3.75 -11.50
N ASP A 68 -15.67 -2.60 -11.03
CA ASP A 68 -15.86 -1.31 -11.69
C ASP A 68 -15.06 -1.21 -13.00
N LEU A 69 -15.77 -1.03 -14.11
CA LEU A 69 -15.19 -0.92 -15.46
C LEU A 69 -14.24 0.28 -15.61
N SER A 70 -14.54 1.41 -14.94
CA SER A 70 -13.69 2.60 -15.01
C SER A 70 -12.32 2.35 -14.36
N ILE A 71 -12.32 1.69 -13.21
CA ILE A 71 -11.11 1.28 -12.50
C ILE A 71 -10.32 0.27 -13.32
N GLN A 72 -10.99 -0.73 -13.90
CA GLN A 72 -10.32 -1.73 -14.75
C GLN A 72 -9.65 -1.08 -15.98
N ASN A 73 -10.26 -0.05 -16.58
CA ASN A 73 -9.65 0.68 -17.70
C ASN A 73 -8.36 1.40 -17.27
N VAL A 74 -8.37 2.04 -16.10
CA VAL A 74 -7.18 2.70 -15.55
C VAL A 74 -6.09 1.68 -15.23
N LEU A 75 -6.46 0.53 -14.65
CA LEU A 75 -5.51 -0.56 -14.36
C LEU A 75 -4.90 -1.12 -15.64
N TYR A 76 -5.71 -1.33 -16.68
CA TYR A 76 -5.22 -1.75 -17.99
C TYR A 76 -4.22 -0.75 -18.58
N ALA A 77 -4.57 0.55 -18.57
CA ALA A 77 -3.69 1.60 -19.09
C ALA A 77 -2.35 1.63 -18.35
N LYS A 78 -2.37 1.55 -17.00
CA LYS A 78 -1.15 1.46 -16.19
C LYS A 78 -0.34 0.20 -16.50
N GLY A 79 -1.00 -0.96 -16.61
CA GLY A 79 -0.32 -2.21 -16.96
C GLY A 79 0.36 -2.15 -18.33
N HIS A 80 -0.28 -1.48 -19.31
CA HIS A 80 0.32 -1.27 -20.62
C HIS A 80 1.50 -0.29 -20.58
N MET A 81 1.40 0.80 -19.81
CA MET A 81 2.51 1.73 -19.59
C MET A 81 3.71 1.01 -18.94
N GLU A 82 3.46 0.21 -17.90
CA GLU A 82 4.50 -0.60 -17.25
C GLU A 82 5.14 -1.59 -18.24
N TYR A 83 4.35 -2.23 -19.12
CA TYR A 83 4.90 -3.10 -20.17
C TYR A 83 5.86 -2.34 -21.09
N GLN A 84 5.45 -1.16 -21.58
CA GLN A 84 6.29 -0.33 -22.44
C GLN A 84 7.57 0.11 -21.76
N GLU A 85 7.48 0.56 -20.51
CA GLU A 85 8.65 0.97 -19.73
C GLU A 85 9.62 -0.20 -19.51
N CYS A 86 9.10 -1.41 -19.29
CA CYS A 86 9.90 -2.61 -19.10
C CYS A 86 10.55 -3.11 -20.40
N ILE A 87 9.80 -3.19 -21.50
CA ILE A 87 10.28 -3.79 -22.76
C ILE A 87 11.19 -2.85 -23.55
N ASN A 88 10.96 -1.53 -23.45
CA ASN A 88 11.81 -0.53 -24.10
C ASN A 88 13.04 -0.16 -23.25
N PHE A 89 13.25 -0.84 -22.12
CA PHE A 89 14.35 -0.61 -21.19
C PHE A 89 14.41 0.85 -20.70
N TRP A 90 13.26 1.40 -20.31
CA TRP A 90 13.16 2.73 -19.68
C TRP A 90 13.28 2.64 -18.16
N LYS A 91 12.93 1.50 -17.56
CA LYS A 91 13.21 1.22 -16.14
C LYS A 91 14.66 0.76 -15.96
N GLN A 92 15.16 0.95 -14.76
CA GLN A 92 16.41 0.36 -14.27
C GLN A 92 16.12 -0.94 -13.52
N GLN A 93 17.12 -1.81 -13.43
CA GLN A 93 17.06 -3.07 -12.69
C GLN A 93 16.53 -2.89 -11.25
N ALA A 94 17.01 -1.87 -10.53
CA ALA A 94 16.56 -1.57 -9.17
C ALA A 94 15.05 -1.30 -9.05
N GLN A 95 14.42 -0.78 -10.10
CA GLN A 95 12.96 -0.55 -10.12
C GLN A 95 12.21 -1.82 -10.50
N PHE A 96 12.76 -2.63 -11.41
CA PHE A 96 12.20 -3.92 -11.79
C PHE A 96 12.22 -4.92 -10.63
N LEU A 97 13.32 -4.98 -9.87
CA LEU A 97 13.49 -5.88 -8.73
C LEU A 97 12.50 -5.60 -7.57
N LYS A 98 11.89 -4.41 -7.51
CA LYS A 98 10.85 -4.10 -6.50
C LYS A 98 9.63 -5.02 -6.56
N TYR A 99 9.37 -5.64 -7.71
CA TYR A 99 8.29 -6.63 -7.86
C TYR A 99 8.64 -8.00 -7.24
N PHE A 100 9.88 -8.20 -6.80
CA PHE A 100 10.40 -9.47 -6.30
C PHE A 100 10.92 -9.37 -4.84
N PRO A 101 10.11 -8.89 -3.88
CA PRO A 101 10.57 -8.72 -2.49
C PRO A 101 10.87 -10.06 -1.78
N GLU A 102 10.35 -11.17 -2.28
CA GLU A 102 10.61 -12.52 -1.75
C GLU A 102 12.02 -13.02 -2.06
N GLU A 103 12.65 -12.49 -3.12
CA GLU A 103 13.99 -12.88 -3.56
C GLU A 103 15.07 -11.97 -2.94
N ASP A 104 14.67 -10.87 -2.30
CA ASP A 104 15.57 -10.01 -1.55
C ASP A 104 15.83 -10.63 -0.16
N ASP A 105 16.92 -11.41 -0.05
CA ASP A 105 17.38 -12.14 1.15
C ASP A 105 17.39 -11.31 2.46
N VAL A 106 17.43 -9.98 2.34
CA VAL A 106 17.60 -9.04 3.45
C VAL A 106 16.31 -8.88 4.29
N GLN A 107 15.12 -9.13 3.74
CA GLN A 107 13.85 -9.02 4.49
C GLN A 107 13.37 -10.37 5.08
N GLY A 108 14.20 -11.41 5.00
CA GLY A 108 13.96 -12.74 5.57
C GLY A 108 13.92 -12.83 7.10
N ARG A 109 13.97 -11.71 7.84
CA ARG A 109 13.66 -11.72 9.27
C ARG A 109 12.16 -11.53 9.46
N HIS A 110 11.45 -12.65 9.53
CA HIS A 110 10.11 -12.80 10.10
C HIS A 110 9.33 -11.49 10.19
N GLN A 111 8.58 -11.14 9.13
CA GLN A 111 7.56 -10.12 9.32
C GLN A 111 6.69 -10.59 10.48
N PRO A 112 6.57 -9.79 11.54
CA PRO A 112 5.96 -10.24 12.78
C PRO A 112 4.51 -10.62 12.50
N ALA A 113 4.19 -11.91 12.59
CA ALA A 113 2.86 -12.40 12.29
C ALA A 113 1.87 -11.99 13.38
N ASN A 114 2.35 -11.97 14.63
CA ASN A 114 1.53 -11.74 15.80
C ASN A 114 1.71 -10.33 16.36
N PHE A 115 0.71 -9.88 17.12
CA PHE A 115 0.77 -8.62 17.84
C PHE A 115 2.00 -8.54 18.76
N VAL A 116 2.33 -9.60 19.49
CA VAL A 116 3.49 -9.64 20.41
C VAL A 116 4.80 -9.42 19.65
N ASP A 117 4.97 -10.08 18.51
CA ASP A 117 6.17 -9.92 17.68
C ASP A 117 6.27 -8.48 17.16
N LYS A 118 5.15 -7.88 16.73
CA LYS A 118 5.08 -6.47 16.29
C LYS A 118 5.44 -5.54 17.43
N PHE A 119 4.86 -5.76 18.61
CA PHE A 119 5.08 -4.97 19.81
C PHE A 119 6.56 -4.99 20.24
N LEU A 120 7.18 -6.19 20.24
CA LEU A 120 8.59 -6.34 20.62
C LEU A 120 9.54 -5.71 19.60
N GLN A 121 9.22 -5.73 18.30
CA GLN A 121 10.04 -5.04 17.28
C GLN A 121 10.01 -3.52 17.48
N VAL A 122 8.82 -2.95 17.72
CA VAL A 122 8.62 -1.52 17.99
C VAL A 122 9.38 -1.10 19.26
N SER A 123 9.30 -1.88 20.34
CA SER A 123 10.02 -1.59 21.59
C SER A 123 11.54 -1.71 21.46
N ARG A 124 12.06 -2.56 20.55
CA ARG A 124 13.50 -2.76 20.37
C ARG A 124 14.16 -1.71 19.50
N ASN A 125 13.46 -1.19 18.50
CA ASN A 125 14.05 -0.30 17.51
C ASN A 125 13.97 1.19 17.86
N GLY A 126 13.13 1.62 18.81
CA GLY A 126 13.13 2.97 19.42
C GLY A 126 12.98 4.18 18.49
N SER A 127 13.00 3.99 17.17
CA SER A 127 13.09 5.03 16.14
C SER A 127 11.84 5.15 15.26
N ASP A 128 10.86 4.25 15.43
CA ASP A 128 9.66 4.12 14.57
C ASP A 128 8.40 4.66 15.25
N TRP A 129 8.52 5.72 16.06
CA TRP A 129 7.31 6.42 16.51
C TRP A 129 6.81 7.21 15.30
N PRO A 130 5.49 7.23 15.00
CA PRO A 130 4.98 8.06 13.93
C PRO A 130 5.49 9.48 14.21
N LYS A 131 6.37 9.99 13.35
CA LYS A 131 6.90 11.34 13.46
C LYS A 131 5.72 12.27 13.17
N VAL A 132 4.92 12.53 14.19
CA VAL A 132 3.96 13.62 14.18
C VAL A 132 4.78 14.85 13.83
N ARG A 133 4.35 15.59 12.81
CA ARG A 133 5.12 16.68 12.18
C ARG A 133 5.64 17.71 13.19
N ASN A 134 5.04 17.76 14.38
CA ASN A 134 5.30 18.74 15.44
C ASN A 134 5.56 18.08 16.82
N GLY A 135 6.60 17.26 16.96
CA GLY A 135 7.27 16.97 18.24
C GLY A 135 6.46 16.32 19.39
N PRO A 136 7.13 15.92 20.49
CA PRO A 136 6.55 15.14 21.60
C PRO A 136 5.56 15.91 22.50
N ASN A 137 5.31 17.20 22.28
CA ASN A 137 4.52 18.03 23.18
C ASN A 137 3.00 17.80 23.09
N GLU A 138 2.46 17.34 21.95
CA GLU A 138 1.01 17.11 21.83
C GLU A 138 0.53 15.88 22.61
N LEU A 139 1.32 14.80 22.67
CA LEU A 139 0.93 13.60 23.43
C LEU A 139 0.90 13.88 24.93
N ILE A 140 1.86 14.65 25.44
CA ILE A 140 1.87 15.10 26.84
C ILE A 140 0.66 16.01 27.09
N GLN A 141 0.37 16.96 26.20
CA GLN A 141 -0.79 17.84 26.34
C GLN A 141 -2.13 17.10 26.29
N LEU A 142 -2.26 16.06 25.46
CA LEU A 142 -3.46 15.24 25.36
C LEU A 142 -3.66 14.33 26.59
N LEU A 143 -2.56 13.79 27.15
CA LEU A 143 -2.58 13.05 28.41
C LEU A 143 -2.95 13.97 29.59
N GLU A 144 -2.31 15.13 29.72
CA GLU A 144 -2.62 16.15 30.73
C GLU A 144 -4.04 16.73 30.59
N ALA A 145 -4.57 16.80 29.37
CA ALA A 145 -5.95 17.25 29.13
C ALA A 145 -6.98 16.19 29.56
N ASN A 146 -6.66 14.90 29.45
CA ASN A 146 -7.52 13.82 29.90
C ASN A 146 -7.53 13.66 31.42
N ASP A 147 -6.39 13.78 32.08
CA ASP A 147 -6.31 13.73 33.55
C ASP A 147 -7.12 14.86 34.19
N ARG A 148 -6.99 16.09 33.69
CA ARG A 148 -7.79 17.24 34.15
C ARG A 148 -9.29 17.11 33.90
N ARG A 149 -9.71 16.31 32.90
CA ARG A 149 -11.13 15.99 32.67
C ARG A 149 -11.67 15.07 33.75
N SER A 150 -10.88 14.09 34.19
CA SER A 150 -11.28 13.16 35.26
C SER A 150 -11.42 13.85 36.62
N GLU A 151 -10.55 14.83 36.91
CA GLU A 151 -10.61 15.60 38.15
C GLU A 151 -11.85 16.50 38.21
N ARG A 152 -12.25 17.08 37.08
CA ARG A 152 -13.48 17.89 36.99
C ARG A 152 -14.74 17.06 37.20
N THR A 153 -14.82 15.85 36.66
CA THR A 153 -15.95 14.95 36.92
C THR A 153 -15.98 14.51 38.38
N GLN A 154 -14.83 14.21 38.99
CA GLN A 154 -14.78 13.86 40.42
C GLN A 154 -15.16 15.03 41.33
N LEU A 155 -14.74 16.26 41.01
CA LEU A 155 -15.16 17.47 41.72
C LEU A 155 -16.66 17.75 41.56
N ALA A 156 -17.22 17.56 40.36
CA ALA A 156 -18.65 17.74 40.12
C ALA A 156 -19.50 16.75 40.94
N VAL A 157 -19.12 15.47 40.97
CA VAL A 157 -19.77 14.44 41.81
C VAL A 157 -19.67 14.79 43.29
N LYS A 158 -18.51 15.28 43.75
CA LYS A 158 -18.31 15.69 45.14
C LYS A 158 -19.13 16.93 45.53
N MET A 159 -19.39 17.84 44.60
CA MET A 159 -20.26 19.00 44.82
C MET A 159 -21.74 18.60 44.89
N GLU A 160 -22.19 17.68 44.04
CA GLU A 160 -23.58 17.15 44.11
C GLU A 160 -23.85 16.44 45.44
N ASP A 161 -22.88 15.68 45.96
CA ASP A 161 -22.98 15.03 47.26
C ASP A 161 -23.02 16.02 48.44
N GLU A 162 -22.25 17.11 48.39
CA GLU A 162 -22.28 18.18 49.40
C GLU A 162 -23.62 18.94 49.38
N ASP A 163 -24.17 19.23 48.19
CA ASP A 163 -25.47 19.89 48.02
C ASP A 163 -26.62 19.02 48.55
N LEU A 164 -26.59 17.71 48.28
CA LEU A 164 -27.52 16.73 48.86
C LEU A 164 -27.42 16.68 50.40
N ARG A 165 -26.21 16.83 50.93
CA ARG A 165 -25.94 16.81 52.38
C ARG A 165 -26.32 18.11 53.08
N TRP A 166 -26.30 19.23 52.36
CA TRP A 166 -26.81 20.52 52.83
C TRP A 166 -28.34 20.51 52.87
N ASN A 167 -28.98 20.03 51.80
CA ASN A 167 -30.45 19.96 51.68
C ASN A 167 -31.11 19.01 52.69
N LYS A 168 -30.41 17.93 53.09
CA LYS A 168 -30.83 17.03 54.20
C LYS A 168 -30.68 17.64 55.60
N ARG A 169 -29.84 18.66 55.77
CA ARG A 169 -29.60 19.32 57.07
C ARG A 169 -30.55 20.49 57.34
N HIS A 170 -31.27 20.98 56.33
CA HIS A 170 -32.15 22.16 56.43
C HIS A 170 -33.61 21.84 56.08
N ARG A 171 -34.03 20.58 56.30
CA ARG A 171 -35.42 20.12 56.27
C ARG A 171 -35.84 19.60 57.63
#